data_AF-A0A1T5NGB8-F1
#
_entry.id   AF-A0A1T5NGB8-F1
#
_cell.length_a   1.000
_cell.length_b   1.000
_cell.length_c   1.000
_cell.angle_alpha   90.00
_cell.angle_beta   90.00
_cell.angle_gamma   90.00
#
_symmetry.space_group_name_H-M   'P 1'
#
loop_
_entity.id
_entity.type
_entity.pdbx_description
1 polymer ?
#
loop_
_entity_poly.entity_id
_entity_poly.type
_entity_poly.pdbx_seq_one_letter_code
_entity_poly.pdbx_strand_id
1 'polypeptide(L)'
;MAPRKPENERKVNSFRPFGKIASHVDPMVLWTFLGLFLISIVLLAFQLDGREDCSNTDIKLSHIQNSNSKAYAVGEVITFNAESADKKIADYSWEFGDSSARATGRQVYHSFNKAGSYMITLTSGKCTWRKEVLVIMNTPAATSSQPDIFPVIDGPAEAFAGRPVTFTNSTPTAKSWTWRLLQDNAEPHGGSSVTYTFSSPGERTLSLIINGDSSHMVLKHITVFPARAPQHEEQPEPAFNPVPLPAPTPEAPVKKEEPRPTISDDEFKYMLTQVTLKQKTANDFAQYLCNNLNARVVLNTNDVDNFTHFCQRIYGKKKFKIERVNLAKDEKGCVKEILIMYDRKKVLGIF
;
A
#
# COMPACT_ATOMS: atom_id res chain seq x y z
N MET A 1 -50.62 -70.76 66.60
CA MET A 1 -49.50 -69.85 66.28
C MET A 1 -48.99 -70.19 64.89
N ALA A 2 -49.19 -69.31 63.91
CA ALA A 2 -48.54 -69.38 62.60
C ALA A 2 -47.80 -68.04 62.39
N PRO A 3 -46.54 -68.03 61.92
CA PRO A 3 -45.77 -66.81 61.80
C PRO A 3 -46.27 -65.94 60.63
N ARG A 4 -46.34 -64.63 60.86
CA ARG A 4 -46.64 -63.63 59.82
C ARG A 4 -45.51 -63.56 58.81
N LYS A 5 -45.87 -63.60 57.52
CA LYS A 5 -44.96 -63.41 56.38
C LYS A 5 -44.54 -61.92 56.32
N PRO A 6 -43.26 -61.60 56.10
CA PRO A 6 -42.81 -60.22 56.03
C PRO A 6 -43.35 -59.52 54.78
N GLU A 7 -43.90 -58.34 55.02
CA GLU A 7 -44.26 -57.32 54.05
C GLU A 7 -42.99 -56.66 53.50
N ASN A 8 -43.07 -56.20 52.25
CA ASN A 8 -42.04 -55.49 51.47
C ASN A 8 -41.25 -56.32 50.45
N GLU A 9 -41.94 -56.77 49.40
CA GLU A 9 -41.30 -56.91 48.08
C GLU A 9 -41.78 -55.75 47.21
N ARG A 10 -41.05 -54.62 47.27
CA ARG A 10 -41.30 -53.47 46.41
C ARG A 10 -40.94 -53.89 44.99
N LYS A 11 -41.95 -54.27 44.19
CA LYS A 11 -41.79 -54.51 42.74
C LYS A 11 -41.22 -53.25 42.10
N VAL A 12 -39.93 -53.25 41.84
CA VAL A 12 -39.29 -52.29 40.95
C VAL A 12 -39.74 -52.67 39.54
N ASN A 13 -40.86 -52.09 39.11
CA ASN A 13 -41.22 -52.10 37.70
C ASN A 13 -40.17 -51.25 36.97
N SER A 14 -39.14 -51.91 36.43
CA SER A 14 -38.25 -51.28 35.46
C SER A 14 -39.08 -50.97 34.23
N PHE A 15 -39.63 -49.77 34.17
CA PHE A 15 -40.30 -49.25 32.99
C PHE A 15 -39.27 -49.18 31.86
N ARG A 16 -39.31 -50.14 30.93
CA ARG A 16 -38.58 -50.07 29.66
C ARG A 16 -39.51 -49.41 28.64
N PRO A 17 -39.38 -48.10 28.37
CA PRO A 17 -40.34 -47.33 27.57
C PRO A 17 -40.53 -47.85 26.13
N PHE A 18 -39.67 -48.74 25.64
CA PHE A 18 -39.67 -49.19 24.24
C PHE A 18 -40.03 -50.67 24.01
N GLY A 19 -40.40 -51.42 25.06
CA GLY A 19 -40.58 -52.88 24.95
C GLY A 19 -41.73 -53.34 24.04
N LYS A 20 -42.74 -52.50 23.79
CA LYS A 20 -43.93 -52.86 23.00
C LYS A 20 -43.91 -52.42 21.54
N ILE A 21 -42.97 -51.54 21.14
CA ILE A 21 -42.86 -51.06 19.75
C ILE A 21 -41.87 -51.94 18.97
N ALA A 22 -40.89 -52.53 19.65
CA ALA A 22 -39.85 -53.34 19.03
C ALA A 22 -40.24 -54.82 18.78
N SER A 23 -41.42 -55.28 19.19
CA SER A 23 -41.80 -56.70 19.07
C SER A 23 -42.33 -57.10 17.69
N HIS A 24 -42.76 -56.13 16.87
CA HIS A 24 -43.30 -56.35 15.52
C HIS A 24 -42.37 -55.86 14.40
N VAL A 25 -41.21 -55.30 14.74
CA VAL A 25 -40.25 -54.75 13.79
C VAL A 25 -39.02 -55.65 13.79
N ASP A 26 -38.63 -56.11 12.60
CA ASP A 26 -37.44 -56.92 12.41
C ASP A 26 -36.21 -56.20 13.01
N PRO A 27 -35.44 -56.85 13.90
CA PRO A 27 -34.22 -56.29 14.45
C PRO A 27 -33.27 -55.74 13.39
N MET A 28 -33.16 -56.39 12.21
CA MET A 28 -32.31 -55.92 11.12
C MET A 28 -32.76 -54.56 10.59
N VAL A 29 -34.07 -54.31 10.53
CA VAL A 29 -34.64 -53.02 10.12
C VAL A 29 -34.26 -51.93 11.14
N LEU A 30 -34.34 -52.21 12.44
CA LEU A 30 -33.90 -51.26 13.47
C LEU A 30 -32.41 -50.92 13.38
N TRP A 31 -31.55 -51.90 13.12
CA TRP A 31 -30.11 -51.67 12.90
C TRP A 31 -29.85 -50.83 11.65
N THR A 32 -30.61 -51.03 10.57
CA THR A 32 -30.48 -50.19 9.36
C THR A 32 -30.92 -48.74 9.61
N PHE A 33 -32.02 -48.53 10.35
CA PHE A 33 -32.46 -47.17 10.72
C PHE A 33 -31.45 -46.46 11.62
N LEU A 34 -30.86 -47.19 12.58
CA LEU A 34 -29.82 -46.65 13.44
C LEU A 34 -28.55 -46.31 12.65
N GLY A 35 -28.14 -47.18 11.70
CA GLY A 35 -27.03 -46.91 10.80
C GLY A 35 -27.26 -45.67 9.92
N LEU A 36 -28.44 -45.53 9.32
CA LEU A 36 -28.80 -44.36 8.52
C LEU A 36 -28.86 -43.07 9.36
N PHE A 37 -29.35 -43.15 10.60
CA PHE A 37 -29.38 -42.02 11.52
C PHE A 37 -27.97 -41.56 11.90
N LEU A 38 -27.06 -42.50 12.17
CA LEU A 38 -25.65 -42.19 12.45
C LEU A 38 -24.95 -41.58 11.24
N ILE A 39 -25.18 -42.10 10.04
CA ILE A 39 -24.65 -41.50 8.79
C ILE A 39 -25.20 -40.08 8.62
N SER A 40 -26.50 -39.86 8.86
CA SER A 40 -27.10 -38.53 8.81
C SER A 40 -26.48 -37.57 9.83
N ILE A 41 -26.18 -38.02 11.06
CA ILE A 41 -25.52 -37.19 12.08
C ILE A 41 -24.10 -36.85 11.64
N VAL A 42 -23.35 -37.81 11.09
CA VAL A 42 -21.98 -37.56 10.61
C VAL A 42 -21.99 -36.57 9.45
N LEU A 43 -22.91 -36.70 8.50
CA LEU A 43 -23.09 -35.74 7.40
C LEU A 43 -23.48 -34.35 7.92
N LEU A 44 -24.36 -34.28 8.93
CA LEU A 44 -24.76 -33.02 9.56
C LEU A 44 -23.58 -32.38 10.33
N ALA A 45 -22.78 -33.18 11.05
CA ALA A 45 -21.60 -32.71 11.75
C ALA A 45 -20.54 -32.17 10.77
N PHE A 46 -20.32 -32.87 9.66
CA PHE A 46 -19.44 -32.41 8.59
C PHE A 46 -19.95 -31.13 7.93
N GLN A 47 -21.27 -30.98 7.77
CA GLN A 47 -21.88 -29.74 7.29
C GLN A 47 -21.76 -28.58 8.28
N LEU A 48 -21.75 -28.86 9.59
CA LEU A 48 -21.58 -27.84 10.63
C LEU A 48 -20.14 -27.37 10.76
N ASP A 49 -19.15 -28.24 10.55
CA ASP A 49 -17.72 -27.90 10.64
C ASP A 49 -17.22 -27.02 9.48
N GLY A 50 -17.93 -27.03 8.34
CA GLY A 50 -17.60 -26.22 7.16
C GLY A 50 -18.21 -24.81 7.12
N ARG A 51 -18.94 -24.39 8.16
CA ARG A 51 -19.67 -23.11 8.17
C ARG A 51 -18.78 -21.99 8.72
N GLU A 52 -18.30 -21.11 7.83
CA GLU A 52 -17.70 -19.84 8.23
C GLU A 52 -18.84 -18.86 8.60
N ASP A 53 -18.92 -18.45 9.87
CA ASP A 53 -19.93 -17.49 10.34
C ASP A 53 -19.57 -16.07 9.85
N CYS A 54 -20.22 -15.63 8.78
CA CYS A 54 -19.99 -14.31 8.18
C CYS A 54 -20.82 -13.17 8.81
N SER A 55 -21.56 -13.40 9.90
CA SER A 55 -22.60 -12.49 10.41
C SER A 55 -22.08 -11.25 11.17
N ASN A 56 -20.80 -11.20 11.55
CA ASN A 56 -20.29 -10.25 12.54
C ASN A 56 -19.37 -9.16 11.99
N THR A 57 -19.34 -8.93 10.67
CA THR A 57 -18.50 -7.88 10.08
C THR A 57 -19.37 -6.80 9.45
N ASP A 58 -19.13 -5.54 9.83
CA ASP A 58 -19.75 -4.36 9.20
C ASP A 58 -18.69 -3.50 8.53
N ILE A 59 -19.06 -2.85 7.42
CA ILE A 59 -18.22 -1.88 6.72
C ILE A 59 -18.48 -0.52 7.35
N LYS A 60 -17.59 -0.05 8.23
CA LYS A 60 -17.67 1.30 8.78
C LYS A 60 -17.09 2.30 7.79
N LEU A 61 -17.86 3.34 7.49
CA LEU A 61 -17.41 4.50 6.73
C LEU A 61 -17.16 5.62 7.73
N SER A 62 -15.95 6.16 7.75
CA SER A 62 -15.66 7.35 8.57
C SER A 62 -15.44 8.55 7.67
N HIS A 63 -16.33 9.53 7.78
CA HIS A 63 -16.16 10.87 7.23
C HIS A 63 -16.52 11.90 8.31
N ILE A 64 -15.74 12.98 8.41
CA ILE A 64 -15.91 13.99 9.48
C ILE A 64 -16.90 15.08 9.06
N GLN A 65 -17.19 15.27 7.77
CA GLN A 65 -18.31 16.16 7.42
C GLN A 65 -19.62 15.39 7.47
N ASN A 66 -20.27 15.57 8.62
CA ASN A 66 -21.70 15.40 8.84
C ASN A 66 -22.17 13.96 9.07
N SER A 67 -22.34 13.66 10.36
CA SER A 67 -22.95 12.46 10.94
C SER A 67 -24.41 12.17 10.47
N ASN A 68 -24.93 12.88 9.47
CA ASN A 68 -26.32 12.76 8.99
C ASN A 68 -26.47 12.74 7.46
N SER A 69 -25.43 12.95 6.65
CA SER A 69 -25.53 12.86 5.19
C SER A 69 -25.10 11.50 4.67
N LYS A 70 -26.03 10.74 4.11
CA LYS A 70 -25.78 9.44 3.42
C LYS A 70 -25.05 9.60 2.07
N ALA A 71 -24.50 10.77 1.76
CA ALA A 71 -23.93 11.11 0.46
C ALA A 71 -22.55 11.76 0.60
N TYR A 72 -21.65 11.43 -0.32
CA TYR A 72 -20.25 11.87 -0.41
C TYR A 72 -20.05 12.69 -1.70
N ALA A 73 -19.06 13.57 -1.76
CA ALA A 73 -18.78 14.37 -2.95
C ALA A 73 -17.83 13.65 -3.94
N VAL A 74 -17.94 13.98 -5.22
CA VAL A 74 -16.94 13.57 -6.23
C VAL A 74 -15.55 14.10 -5.86
N GLY A 75 -14.54 13.22 -5.91
CA GLY A 75 -13.16 13.53 -5.53
C GLY A 75 -12.89 13.44 -4.02
N GLU A 76 -13.93 13.32 -3.19
CA GLU A 76 -13.79 13.15 -1.75
C GLU A 76 -13.14 11.80 -1.41
N VAL A 77 -12.17 11.81 -0.50
CA VAL A 77 -11.54 10.57 -0.04
C VAL A 77 -12.34 9.99 1.11
N ILE A 78 -12.85 8.79 0.89
CA ILE A 78 -13.66 8.02 1.84
C ILE A 78 -12.78 6.96 2.49
N THR A 79 -12.86 6.87 3.82
CA THR A 79 -12.19 5.82 4.58
C THR A 79 -13.13 4.64 4.81
N PHE A 80 -12.71 3.44 4.41
CA PHE A 80 -13.44 2.18 4.57
C PHE A 80 -12.74 1.32 5.62
N ASN A 81 -13.47 0.92 6.64
CA ASN A 81 -12.98 0.10 7.75
C ASN A 81 -13.77 -1.20 7.83
N ALA A 82 -13.07 -2.33 7.79
CA ALA A 82 -13.61 -3.63 8.17
C ALA A 82 -13.56 -3.75 9.70
N GLU A 83 -14.72 -3.65 10.34
CA GLU A 83 -14.86 -3.96 11.75
C GLU A 83 -15.42 -5.38 11.88
N SER A 84 -14.56 -6.32 12.24
CA SER A 84 -14.94 -7.70 12.53
C SER A 84 -14.85 -7.95 14.04
N ALA A 85 -15.87 -8.61 14.60
CA ALA A 85 -15.77 -9.17 15.94
C ALA A 85 -14.77 -10.34 16.02
N ASP A 86 -14.49 -10.98 14.88
CA ASP A 86 -13.69 -12.19 14.78
C ASP A 86 -12.24 -11.87 14.37
N LYS A 87 -11.34 -11.84 15.36
CA LYS A 87 -9.90 -11.52 15.21
C LYS A 87 -9.10 -12.50 14.32
N LYS A 88 -9.74 -13.52 13.74
CA LYS A 88 -9.11 -14.54 12.88
C LYS A 88 -9.17 -14.22 11.39
N ILE A 89 -9.91 -13.18 11.00
CA ILE A 89 -10.09 -12.78 9.60
C ILE A 89 -8.96 -11.82 9.21
N ALA A 90 -7.98 -12.29 8.43
CA ALA A 90 -6.76 -11.54 8.11
C ALA A 90 -6.68 -11.02 6.65
N ASP A 91 -7.46 -11.56 5.72
CA ASP A 91 -7.28 -11.33 4.27
C ASP A 91 -8.45 -10.54 3.65
N TYR A 92 -8.59 -9.28 4.02
CA TYR A 92 -9.62 -8.40 3.46
C TYR A 92 -9.25 -7.90 2.06
N SER A 93 -10.18 -8.06 1.12
CA SER A 93 -10.13 -7.49 -0.23
C SER A 93 -11.35 -6.61 -0.50
N TRP A 94 -11.12 -5.45 -1.10
CA TRP A 94 -12.12 -4.43 -1.36
C TRP A 94 -12.28 -4.19 -2.87
N GLU A 95 -13.53 -4.14 -3.30
CA GLU A 95 -13.94 -3.70 -4.64
C GLU A 95 -14.91 -2.52 -4.49
N PHE A 96 -14.66 -1.41 -5.18
CA PHE A 96 -15.41 -0.17 -4.99
C PHE A 96 -16.57 0.03 -5.99
N GLY A 97 -16.68 -0.84 -7.02
CA GLY A 97 -17.78 -0.79 -8.00
C GLY A 97 -17.64 0.30 -9.07
N ASP A 98 -16.51 1.00 -9.13
CA ASP A 98 -16.21 2.08 -10.07
C ASP A 98 -15.16 1.72 -11.14
N SER A 99 -14.85 0.42 -11.27
CA SER A 99 -13.77 -0.16 -12.09
C SER A 99 -12.34 0.14 -11.65
N SER A 100 -12.15 0.73 -10.46
CA SER A 100 -10.83 0.93 -9.87
C SER A 100 -10.19 -0.41 -9.46
N ALA A 101 -8.87 -0.39 -9.28
CA ALA A 101 -8.12 -1.54 -8.80
C ALA A 101 -8.60 -1.98 -7.40
N ARG A 102 -8.52 -3.29 -7.13
CA ARG A 102 -8.85 -3.84 -5.81
C ARG A 102 -7.87 -3.32 -4.77
N ALA A 103 -8.38 -3.01 -3.58
CA ALA A 103 -7.55 -2.70 -2.42
C ALA A 103 -7.54 -3.88 -1.44
N THR A 104 -6.52 -3.95 -0.60
CA THR A 104 -6.36 -5.00 0.43
C THR A 104 -6.00 -4.37 1.76
N GLY A 105 -6.39 -5.03 2.85
CA GLY A 105 -6.12 -4.55 4.22
C GLY A 105 -7.40 -4.27 4.99
N ARG A 106 -7.28 -4.14 6.31
CA ARG A 106 -8.44 -3.95 7.20
C ARG A 106 -9.06 -2.56 7.04
N GLN A 107 -8.24 -1.58 6.70
CA GLN A 107 -8.64 -0.22 6.44
C GLN A 107 -8.06 0.25 5.10
N VAL A 108 -8.91 0.83 4.24
CA VAL A 108 -8.52 1.34 2.93
C VAL A 108 -9.13 2.71 2.66
N TYR A 109 -8.54 3.43 1.70
CA TYR A 109 -8.97 4.76 1.29
C TYR A 109 -9.30 4.73 -0.20
N HIS A 110 -10.41 5.35 -0.58
CA HIS A 110 -10.82 5.44 -1.98
C HIS A 110 -11.57 6.73 -2.25
N SER A 111 -11.42 7.27 -3.46
CA SER A 111 -12.18 8.43 -3.93
C SER A 111 -12.86 8.11 -5.26
N PHE A 112 -14.05 8.65 -5.45
CA PHE A 112 -14.86 8.41 -6.64
C PHE A 112 -14.81 9.62 -7.58
N ASN A 113 -14.44 9.38 -8.83
CA ASN A 113 -14.27 10.43 -9.85
C ASN A 113 -15.57 10.84 -10.56
N LYS A 114 -16.66 10.11 -10.32
CA LYS A 114 -17.97 10.38 -10.93
C LYS A 114 -19.04 10.32 -9.86
N ALA A 115 -20.09 11.11 -10.03
CA ALA A 115 -21.28 10.99 -9.21
C ALA A 115 -22.05 9.74 -9.61
N GLY A 116 -22.60 9.03 -8.62
CA GLY A 116 -23.29 7.77 -8.80
C GLY A 116 -23.46 7.03 -7.49
N SER A 117 -24.30 6.01 -7.49
CA SER A 117 -24.34 5.03 -6.40
C SER A 117 -23.31 3.93 -6.69
N TYR A 118 -22.46 3.66 -5.71
CA TYR A 118 -21.41 2.65 -5.78
C TYR A 118 -21.66 1.56 -4.75
N MET A 119 -21.54 0.31 -5.18
CA MET A 119 -21.67 -0.86 -4.31
C MET A 119 -20.28 -1.36 -3.92
N ILE A 120 -19.89 -1.10 -2.69
CA ILE A 120 -18.60 -1.52 -2.15
C ILE A 120 -18.73 -2.96 -1.68
N THR A 121 -17.85 -3.83 -2.15
CA THR A 121 -17.79 -5.24 -1.79
C THR A 121 -16.52 -5.52 -1.01
N LEU A 122 -16.67 -5.96 0.24
CA LEU A 122 -15.60 -6.48 1.07
C LEU A 122 -15.64 -8.00 1.03
N THR A 123 -14.52 -8.64 0.74
CA THR A 123 -14.38 -10.11 0.70
C THR A 123 -13.27 -10.53 1.66
N SER A 124 -13.51 -11.58 2.44
CA SER A 124 -12.45 -12.26 3.19
C SER A 124 -12.79 -13.74 3.31
N GLY A 125 -11.89 -14.62 2.87
CA GLY A 125 -12.17 -16.07 2.80
C GLY A 125 -13.39 -16.35 1.92
N LYS A 126 -14.40 -17.04 2.47
CA LYS A 126 -15.68 -17.29 1.77
C LYS A 126 -16.75 -16.22 2.08
N CYS A 127 -16.43 -15.25 2.93
CA CYS A 127 -17.38 -14.22 3.34
C CYS A 127 -17.34 -13.01 2.41
N THR A 128 -18.51 -12.45 2.13
CA THR A 128 -18.69 -11.25 1.31
C THR A 128 -19.71 -10.32 1.94
N TRP A 129 -19.31 -9.06 2.16
CA TRP A 129 -20.16 -7.99 2.68
C TRP A 129 -20.28 -6.89 1.64
N ARG A 130 -21.45 -6.24 1.59
CA ARG A 130 -21.73 -5.17 0.63
C ARG A 130 -22.29 -3.93 1.32
N LYS A 131 -21.85 -2.76 0.89
CA LYS A 131 -22.36 -1.47 1.36
C LYS A 131 -22.51 -0.50 0.21
N GLU A 132 -23.68 0.13 0.13
CA GLU A 132 -23.95 1.17 -0.85
C GLU A 132 -23.42 2.52 -0.36
N VAL A 133 -22.79 3.25 -1.27
CA VAL A 133 -22.26 4.61 -1.06
C VAL A 133 -22.78 5.49 -2.18
N LEU A 134 -23.48 6.58 -1.81
CA LEU A 134 -23.96 7.56 -2.76
C LEU A 134 -22.93 8.67 -2.93
N VAL A 135 -22.47 8.90 -4.16
CA VAL A 135 -21.57 10.01 -4.51
C VAL A 135 -22.34 11.02 -5.35
N ILE A 136 -22.33 12.27 -4.93
CA ILE A 136 -22.99 13.39 -5.59
C ILE A 136 -21.96 14.35 -6.17
N MET A 137 -22.31 15.04 -7.26
CA MET A 137 -21.51 16.16 -7.73
C MET A 137 -21.47 17.22 -6.63
N ASN A 138 -20.33 17.87 -6.44
CA ASN A 138 -20.23 18.99 -5.52
C ASN A 138 -21.18 20.09 -6.02
N THR A 139 -22.38 20.20 -5.46
CA THR A 139 -23.19 21.40 -5.62
C THR A 139 -22.52 22.46 -4.76
N PRO A 140 -22.04 23.58 -5.32
CA PRO A 140 -21.45 24.62 -4.52
C PRO A 140 -22.50 25.14 -3.55
N ALA A 141 -22.42 24.71 -2.28
CA ALA A 141 -23.04 25.42 -1.21
C ALA A 141 -22.40 26.81 -1.19
N ALA A 142 -23.22 27.83 -1.35
CA ALA A 142 -22.76 29.21 -1.38
C ALA A 142 -21.88 29.52 -0.16
N THR A 143 -20.78 30.24 -0.42
CA THR A 143 -19.86 30.90 0.52
C THR A 143 -18.90 30.04 1.34
N SER A 144 -17.77 29.69 0.70
CA SER A 144 -16.45 30.00 1.25
C SER A 144 -15.57 30.42 0.08
N SER A 145 -15.28 31.72 -0.03
CA SER A 145 -14.36 32.28 -1.02
C SER A 145 -12.90 32.07 -0.61
N GLN A 146 -12.54 30.84 -0.24
CA GLN A 146 -11.15 30.51 0.00
C GLN A 146 -10.63 29.84 -1.27
N PRO A 147 -9.53 30.31 -1.86
CA PRO A 147 -8.94 29.62 -3.01
C PRO A 147 -8.68 28.16 -2.63
N ASP A 148 -8.92 27.25 -3.56
CA ASP A 148 -8.59 25.82 -3.42
C ASP A 148 -7.08 25.69 -3.17
N ILE A 149 -6.71 25.72 -1.89
CA ILE A 149 -5.32 25.59 -1.45
C ILE A 149 -5.15 24.12 -1.07
N PHE A 150 -4.45 23.38 -1.93
CA PHE A 150 -4.02 22.03 -1.62
C PHE A 150 -2.94 22.08 -0.53
N PRO A 151 -3.08 21.29 0.56
CA PRO A 151 -2.04 21.19 1.58
C PRO A 151 -0.75 20.62 1.00
N VAL A 152 0.39 21.05 1.52
CA VAL A 152 1.71 20.54 1.08
C VAL A 152 2.35 19.75 2.21
N ILE A 153 2.82 18.54 1.92
CA ILE A 153 3.61 17.75 2.87
C ILE A 153 5.09 18.02 2.61
N ASP A 154 5.70 18.80 3.49
CA ASP A 154 7.14 19.04 3.56
C ASP A 154 7.80 17.86 4.30
N GLY A 155 8.99 17.44 3.84
CA GLY A 155 9.72 16.29 4.38
C GLY A 155 10.34 15.43 3.30
N PRO A 156 11.24 14.49 3.66
CA PRO A 156 11.97 13.70 2.69
C PRO A 156 11.07 12.64 2.04
N ALA A 157 11.28 12.39 0.75
CA ALA A 157 10.63 11.29 0.01
C ALA A 157 11.36 9.94 0.23
N GLU A 158 12.53 9.96 0.86
CA GLU A 158 13.35 8.80 1.14
C GLU A 158 13.70 8.75 2.63
N ALA A 159 13.66 7.55 3.21
CA ALA A 159 13.97 7.31 4.61
C ALA A 159 14.82 6.05 4.76
N PHE A 160 15.55 5.91 5.87
CA PHE A 160 16.23 4.66 6.23
C PHE A 160 15.52 3.99 7.40
N ALA A 161 15.37 2.67 7.33
CA ALA A 161 14.80 1.90 8.42
C ALA A 161 15.59 2.14 9.73
N GLY A 162 14.87 2.35 10.82
CA GLY A 162 15.42 2.62 12.16
C GLY A 162 15.83 4.07 12.42
N ARG A 163 15.68 4.99 11.46
CA ARG A 163 15.95 6.43 11.67
C ARG A 163 14.65 7.23 11.75
N PRO A 164 14.55 8.20 12.68
CA PRO A 164 13.39 9.09 12.75
C PRO A 164 13.39 10.06 11.56
N VAL A 165 12.22 10.29 10.99
CA VAL A 165 11.96 11.21 9.88
C VAL A 165 10.77 12.09 10.21
N THR A 166 10.94 13.40 10.05
CA THR A 166 9.91 14.39 10.35
C THR A 166 9.27 14.90 9.06
N PHE A 167 7.95 15.01 9.10
CA PHE A 167 7.12 15.62 8.06
C PHE A 167 6.41 16.84 8.66
N THR A 168 6.31 17.91 7.89
CA THR A 168 5.71 19.17 8.32
C THR A 168 4.71 19.67 7.28
N ASN A 169 3.76 20.49 7.71
CA ASN A 169 2.86 21.19 6.82
C ASN A 169 2.92 22.69 7.09
N SER A 170 3.24 23.45 6.04
CA SER A 170 3.39 24.90 6.11
C SER A 170 2.22 25.65 5.45
N THR A 171 1.07 24.99 5.28
CA THR A 171 -0.08 25.56 4.58
C THR A 171 -0.72 26.67 5.43
N PRO A 172 -0.77 27.93 4.96
CA PRO A 172 -1.20 29.07 5.79
C PRO A 172 -2.64 28.98 6.32
N THR A 173 -3.50 28.22 5.65
CA THR A 173 -4.92 28.08 5.99
C THR A 173 -5.19 26.93 6.97
N ALA A 174 -4.17 26.13 7.33
CA ALA A 174 -4.33 24.98 8.20
C ALA A 174 -4.44 25.38 9.68
N LYS A 175 -5.52 24.95 10.33
CA LYS A 175 -5.80 25.13 11.77
C LYS A 175 -5.73 23.81 12.53
N SER A 176 -6.05 22.70 11.86
CA SER A 176 -5.90 21.35 12.38
C SER A 176 -5.28 20.45 11.33
N TRP A 177 -4.58 19.41 11.77
CA TRP A 177 -3.88 18.45 10.92
C TRP A 177 -4.24 17.04 11.36
N THR A 178 -4.34 16.15 10.39
CA THR A 178 -4.49 14.71 10.62
C THR A 178 -3.54 14.00 9.67
N TRP A 179 -2.42 13.56 10.22
CA TRP A 179 -1.40 12.76 9.55
C TRP A 179 -1.72 11.28 9.73
N ARG A 180 -1.55 10.48 8.68
CA ARG A 180 -1.74 9.04 8.82
C ARG A 180 -0.99 8.23 7.77
N LEU A 181 -0.32 7.16 8.18
CA LEU A 181 0.25 6.18 7.24
C LEU A 181 -0.85 5.28 6.68
N LEU A 182 -0.85 5.05 5.36
CA LEU A 182 -1.75 4.13 4.68
C LEU A 182 -1.22 2.70 4.82
N GLN A 183 -1.32 2.18 6.04
CA GLN A 183 -0.98 0.80 6.39
C GLN A 183 -1.94 0.30 7.47
N ASP A 184 -2.03 -1.01 7.63
CA ASP A 184 -2.91 -1.62 8.62
C ASP A 184 -2.60 -1.12 10.04
N ASN A 185 -3.65 -0.75 10.77
CA ASN A 185 -3.61 -0.27 12.15
C ASN A 185 -2.73 0.96 12.41
N ALA A 186 -2.41 1.78 11.40
CA ALA A 186 -1.73 3.05 11.63
C ALA A 186 -2.62 4.05 12.37
N GLU A 187 -2.12 4.61 13.47
CA GLU A 187 -2.81 5.64 14.23
C GLU A 187 -2.73 7.01 13.54
N PRO A 188 -3.78 7.84 13.62
CA PRO A 188 -3.72 9.22 13.17
C PRO A 188 -2.95 10.08 14.18
N HIS A 189 -2.12 11.00 13.66
CA HIS A 189 -1.39 11.97 14.46
C HIS A 189 -1.87 13.40 14.16
N GLY A 190 -1.92 14.24 15.19
CA GLY A 190 -2.25 15.67 15.07
C GLY A 190 -1.01 16.57 15.10
N GLY A 191 -1.23 17.86 14.88
CA GLY A 191 -0.18 18.90 14.92
C GLY A 191 0.41 19.23 13.55
N SER A 192 1.07 20.38 13.41
CA SER A 192 1.65 20.84 12.14
C SER A 192 2.87 20.03 11.68
N SER A 193 3.38 19.14 12.53
CA SER A 193 4.48 18.23 12.22
C SER A 193 4.27 16.86 12.87
N VAL A 194 4.81 15.82 12.24
CA VAL A 194 4.79 14.44 12.75
C VAL A 194 6.15 13.78 12.49
N THR A 195 6.62 12.96 13.43
CA THR A 195 7.87 12.20 13.26
C THR A 195 7.57 10.70 13.26
N TYR A 196 8.01 10.00 12.22
CA TYR A 196 7.89 8.55 12.09
C TYR A 196 9.26 7.88 12.14
N THR A 197 9.33 6.68 12.71
CA THR A 197 10.49 5.80 12.61
C THR A 197 10.04 4.49 11.96
N PHE A 198 10.46 4.26 10.72
CA PHE A 198 10.06 3.07 9.97
C PHE A 198 10.96 1.89 10.36
N SER A 199 10.37 0.77 10.80
CA SER A 199 11.14 -0.39 11.25
C SER A 199 11.62 -1.29 10.11
N SER A 200 10.92 -1.31 8.98
CA SER A 200 11.25 -2.15 7.82
C SER A 200 11.32 -1.34 6.52
N PRO A 201 12.20 -1.76 5.59
CA PRO A 201 12.25 -1.18 4.25
C PRO A 201 10.97 -1.45 3.45
N GLY A 202 10.74 -0.62 2.43
CA GLY A 202 9.60 -0.69 1.53
C GLY A 202 8.94 0.66 1.29
N GLU A 203 7.91 0.66 0.44
CA GLU A 203 7.12 1.85 0.13
C GLU A 203 6.12 2.15 1.25
N ARG A 204 6.02 3.42 1.63
CA ARG A 204 5.03 3.93 2.58
C ARG A 204 4.30 5.10 1.96
N THR A 205 3.00 5.21 2.21
CA THR A 205 2.21 6.36 1.78
C THR A 205 1.69 7.09 3.02
N LEU A 206 1.98 8.38 3.11
CA LEU A 206 1.54 9.28 4.18
C LEU A 206 0.43 10.17 3.65
N SER A 207 -0.75 10.14 4.28
CA SER A 207 -1.82 11.12 4.04
C SER A 207 -1.75 12.29 5.01
N LEU A 208 -2.14 13.45 4.51
CA LEU A 208 -2.43 14.63 5.30
C LEU A 208 -3.82 15.17 4.96
N ILE A 209 -4.62 15.38 6.00
CA ILE A 209 -5.87 16.14 5.97
C ILE A 209 -5.68 17.39 6.83
N ILE A 210 -6.02 18.56 6.29
CA ILE A 210 -6.06 19.82 7.07
C ILE A 210 -7.51 20.22 7.33
N ASN A 211 -7.79 20.83 8.48
CA ASN A 211 -9.12 21.37 8.83
C ASN A 211 -10.28 20.34 8.79
N GLY A 212 -9.97 19.04 8.80
CA GLY A 212 -10.97 17.98 8.59
C GLY A 212 -11.57 17.97 7.17
N ASP A 213 -10.91 18.60 6.21
CA ASP A 213 -11.30 18.64 4.80
C ASP A 213 -10.66 17.46 4.03
N SER A 214 -11.43 16.39 3.92
CA SER A 214 -11.08 15.17 3.18
C SER A 214 -11.02 15.38 1.66
N SER A 215 -11.67 16.42 1.13
CA SER A 215 -11.73 16.69 -0.31
C SER A 215 -10.41 17.20 -0.88
N HIS A 216 -9.61 17.87 -0.05
CA HIS A 216 -8.26 18.33 -0.38
C HIS A 216 -7.16 17.48 0.28
N MET A 217 -7.45 16.21 0.58
CA MET A 217 -6.44 15.31 1.14
C MET A 217 -5.27 15.12 0.16
N VAL A 218 -4.04 15.18 0.68
CA VAL A 218 -2.83 14.94 -0.10
C VAL A 218 -2.07 13.72 0.40
N LEU A 219 -1.40 13.05 -0.54
CA LEU A 219 -0.59 11.86 -0.30
C LEU A 219 0.87 12.14 -0.60
N LYS A 220 1.76 11.62 0.23
CA LYS A 220 3.21 11.58 -0.01
C LYS A 220 3.70 10.15 0.00
N HIS A 221 4.38 9.77 -1.08
CA HIS A 221 5.07 8.49 -1.20
C HIS A 221 6.46 8.62 -0.57
N ILE A 222 6.82 7.63 0.24
CA ILE A 222 8.06 7.57 1.00
C ILE A 222 8.70 6.21 0.75
N THR A 223 9.87 6.20 0.14
CA THR A 223 10.67 4.98 -0.06
C THR A 223 11.57 4.76 1.15
N VAL A 224 11.33 3.69 1.90
CA VAL A 224 12.16 3.31 3.05
C VAL A 224 13.22 2.31 2.61
N PHE A 225 14.48 2.73 2.66
CA PHE A 225 15.64 1.88 2.41
C PHE A 225 16.01 1.05 3.64
N PRO A 226 16.64 -0.11 3.48
CA PRO A 226 17.16 -0.88 4.60
C PRO A 226 18.15 -0.05 5.41
N ALA A 227 18.21 -0.31 6.71
CA ALA A 227 19.22 0.31 7.57
C ALA A 227 20.60 0.08 6.93
N ARG A 228 21.38 1.16 6.77
CA ARG A 228 22.74 1.06 6.24
C ARG A 228 23.49 0.06 7.11
N ALA A 229 24.02 -1.00 6.51
CA ALA A 229 24.94 -1.88 7.22
C ALA A 229 26.04 -1.00 7.83
N PRO A 230 26.51 -1.28 9.07
CA PRO A 230 27.66 -0.57 9.60
C PRO A 230 28.75 -0.65 8.53
N GLN A 231 29.13 0.50 7.99
CA GLN A 231 30.28 0.56 7.11
C GLN A 231 31.43 0.02 7.95
N HIS A 232 32.10 -1.02 7.47
CA HIS A 232 33.46 -1.26 7.93
C HIS A 232 34.17 0.09 7.76
N GLU A 233 34.57 0.71 8.87
CA GLU A 233 35.46 1.86 8.82
C GLU A 233 36.66 1.40 8.01
N GLU A 234 36.82 1.92 6.79
CA GLU A 234 38.10 1.81 6.08
C GLU A 234 39.12 2.47 6.99
N GLN A 235 39.94 1.61 7.59
CA GLN A 235 41.06 1.98 8.44
C GLN A 235 41.89 3.04 7.69
N PRO A 236 42.29 4.15 8.34
CA PRO A 236 43.07 5.18 7.67
C PRO A 236 44.32 4.55 7.05
N GLU A 237 44.52 4.75 5.75
CA GLU A 237 45.78 4.39 5.10
C GLU A 237 46.95 5.04 5.86
N PRO A 238 48.09 4.34 6.04
CA PRO A 238 49.23 4.90 6.74
C PRO A 238 49.69 6.18 6.06
N ALA A 239 49.90 7.21 6.86
CA ALA A 239 50.24 8.56 6.41
C ALA A 239 51.42 8.55 5.42
N PHE A 240 51.14 8.87 4.15
CA PHE A 240 52.17 9.27 3.21
C PHE A 240 52.62 10.68 3.58
N ASN A 241 53.90 10.82 3.95
CA ASN A 241 54.52 12.12 4.21
C ASN A 241 54.37 13.01 2.96
N PRO A 242 53.80 14.23 3.09
CA PRO A 242 53.64 15.11 1.94
C PRO A 242 55.01 15.60 1.46
N VAL A 243 55.28 15.39 0.16
CA VAL A 243 56.39 16.05 -0.55
C VAL A 243 56.12 17.56 -0.54
N PRO A 244 57.12 18.43 -0.28
CA PRO A 244 56.92 19.88 -0.29
C PRO A 244 56.39 20.36 -1.65
N LEU A 245 55.22 21.01 -1.65
CA LEU A 245 54.66 21.61 -2.85
C LEU A 245 55.54 22.80 -3.31
N PRO A 246 55.84 22.92 -4.62
CA PRO A 246 56.43 24.14 -5.17
C PRO A 246 55.45 25.32 -5.10
N ALA A 247 56.00 26.53 -4.99
CA ALA A 247 55.29 27.78 -4.75
C ALA A 247 54.13 28.06 -5.73
N PRO A 248 53.08 28.77 -5.27
CA PRO A 248 51.87 28.99 -6.07
C PRO A 248 52.16 29.91 -7.27
N THR A 249 51.81 29.42 -8.46
CA THR A 249 51.70 30.24 -9.67
C THR A 249 50.42 31.09 -9.55
N PRO A 250 50.38 32.34 -10.08
CA PRO A 250 49.22 33.22 -9.88
C PRO A 250 47.95 32.58 -10.45
N GLU A 251 46.94 32.38 -9.61
CA GLU A 251 45.62 31.90 -10.01
C GLU A 251 45.00 32.87 -11.04
N ALA A 252 44.71 32.33 -12.23
CA ALA A 252 43.86 32.99 -13.21
C ALA A 252 42.48 33.27 -12.59
N PRO A 253 41.83 34.39 -12.96
CA PRO A 253 40.62 34.84 -12.27
C PRO A 253 39.52 33.79 -12.36
N VAL A 254 39.04 33.38 -11.17
CA VAL A 254 37.90 32.49 -10.98
C VAL A 254 36.72 33.01 -11.80
N LYS A 255 36.39 32.28 -12.88
CA LYS A 255 35.13 32.48 -13.60
C LYS A 255 33.99 32.17 -12.64
N LYS A 256 33.10 33.14 -12.47
CA LYS A 256 31.82 33.01 -11.77
C LYS A 256 31.14 31.69 -12.18
N GLU A 257 30.89 30.83 -11.20
CA GLU A 257 30.15 29.60 -11.38
C GLU A 257 28.68 29.98 -11.69
N GLU A 258 28.28 29.82 -12.94
CA GLU A 258 26.90 29.99 -13.38
C GLU A 258 26.03 28.87 -12.77
N PRO A 259 24.77 29.17 -12.42
CA PRO A 259 23.86 28.17 -11.86
C PRO A 259 23.65 27.04 -12.86
N ARG A 260 24.08 25.82 -12.48
CA ARG A 260 24.01 24.62 -13.29
C ARG A 260 22.56 24.28 -13.66
N PRO A 261 22.29 23.84 -14.90
CA PRO A 261 20.94 23.62 -15.40
C PRO A 261 20.27 22.43 -14.69
N THR A 262 19.21 22.71 -13.95
CA THR A 262 18.32 21.70 -13.37
C THR A 262 17.45 21.09 -14.46
N ILE A 263 17.88 19.99 -15.06
CA ILE A 263 17.08 19.26 -16.06
C ILE A 263 15.95 18.47 -15.38
N SER A 264 14.72 18.54 -15.92
CA SER A 264 13.59 17.74 -15.42
C SER A 264 13.63 16.30 -15.94
N ASP A 265 12.93 15.38 -15.27
CA ASP A 265 12.87 13.97 -15.67
C ASP A 265 12.26 13.78 -17.07
N ASP A 266 11.23 14.57 -17.39
CA ASP A 266 10.56 14.56 -18.70
C ASP A 266 11.47 15.10 -19.81
N GLU A 267 12.26 16.13 -19.52
CA GLU A 267 13.23 16.69 -20.45
C GLU A 267 14.38 15.72 -20.70
N PHE A 268 14.88 15.06 -19.65
CA PHE A 268 15.92 14.02 -19.78
C PHE A 268 15.39 12.80 -20.55
N LYS A 269 14.13 12.40 -20.32
CA LYS A 269 13.44 11.36 -21.11
C LYS A 269 13.32 11.76 -22.58
N TYR A 270 12.97 13.01 -22.86
CA TYR A 270 12.94 13.51 -24.24
C TYR A 270 14.33 13.43 -24.88
N MET A 271 15.38 13.84 -24.18
CA MET A 271 16.76 13.72 -24.65
C MET A 271 17.16 12.26 -24.90
N LEU A 272 16.82 11.32 -24.03
CA LEU A 272 17.08 9.88 -24.25
C LEU A 272 16.31 9.35 -25.48
N THR A 273 15.12 9.88 -25.73
CA THR A 273 14.37 9.57 -26.97
C THR A 273 15.13 10.06 -28.21
N GLN A 274 15.88 11.17 -28.12
CA GLN A 274 16.74 11.62 -29.22
C GLN A 274 17.94 10.70 -29.49
N VAL A 275 18.41 9.96 -28.47
CA VAL A 275 19.45 8.92 -28.64
C VAL A 275 18.90 7.76 -29.47
N THR A 276 17.63 7.37 -29.28
CA THR A 276 16.99 6.33 -30.12
C THR A 276 16.80 6.78 -31.56
N LEU A 277 16.76 8.09 -31.81
CA LEU A 277 16.67 8.71 -33.13
C LEU A 277 18.04 9.05 -33.76
N LYS A 278 19.16 8.70 -33.11
CA LYS A 278 20.54 9.03 -33.52
C LYS A 278 20.88 10.52 -33.53
N GLN A 279 20.10 11.35 -32.86
CA GLN A 279 20.31 12.80 -32.80
C GLN A 279 21.20 13.23 -31.62
N LYS A 280 21.34 12.37 -30.60
CA LYS A 280 22.18 12.60 -29.42
C LYS A 280 22.99 11.36 -29.07
N THR A 281 24.09 11.58 -28.35
CA THR A 281 25.01 10.57 -27.84
C THR A 281 25.15 10.70 -26.32
N ALA A 282 25.78 9.74 -25.65
CA ALA A 282 26.00 9.79 -24.21
C ALA A 282 26.73 11.08 -23.76
N ASN A 283 27.63 11.60 -24.61
CA ASN A 283 28.42 12.78 -24.29
C ASN A 283 27.57 14.07 -24.17
N ASP A 284 26.41 14.12 -24.83
CA ASP A 284 25.48 15.27 -24.75
C ASP A 284 24.82 15.39 -23.36
N PHE A 285 24.98 14.38 -22.51
CA PHE A 285 24.47 14.34 -21.14
C PHE A 285 25.54 14.59 -20.10
N ALA A 286 26.82 14.71 -20.50
CA ALA A 286 27.95 14.88 -19.59
C ALA A 286 27.74 16.05 -18.63
N GLN A 287 27.17 17.16 -19.10
CA GLN A 287 26.88 18.34 -18.28
C GLN A 287 25.90 18.07 -17.13
N TYR A 288 24.93 17.18 -17.32
CA TYR A 288 23.94 16.83 -16.30
C TYR A 288 24.42 15.73 -15.36
N LEU A 289 25.36 14.91 -15.84
CA LEU A 289 26.00 13.83 -15.10
C LEU A 289 27.29 14.28 -14.41
N CYS A 290 27.62 15.58 -14.47
CA CYS A 290 28.87 16.14 -13.95
C CYS A 290 30.11 15.39 -14.46
N ASN A 291 30.11 15.14 -15.78
CA ASN A 291 31.09 14.37 -16.54
C ASN A 291 31.24 12.90 -16.12
N ASN A 292 30.33 12.38 -15.27
CA ASN A 292 30.29 10.96 -14.92
C ASN A 292 29.41 10.17 -15.90
N LEU A 293 29.95 9.86 -17.07
CA LEU A 293 29.26 9.04 -18.09
C LEU A 293 29.12 7.55 -17.71
N ASN A 294 29.66 7.15 -16.56
CA ASN A 294 29.50 5.82 -15.96
C ASN A 294 28.42 5.82 -14.86
N ALA A 295 27.57 6.85 -14.81
CA ALA A 295 26.45 6.91 -13.90
C ALA A 295 25.58 5.63 -13.99
N ARG A 296 25.04 5.24 -12.84
CA ARG A 296 24.28 4.00 -12.69
C ARG A 296 22.92 4.14 -13.35
N VAL A 297 22.54 3.18 -14.19
CA VAL A 297 21.23 3.11 -14.82
C VAL A 297 20.51 1.87 -14.32
N VAL A 298 19.33 2.04 -13.74
CA VAL A 298 18.47 0.93 -13.31
C VAL A 298 17.33 0.79 -14.31
N LEU A 299 17.18 -0.40 -14.87
CA LEU A 299 16.29 -0.75 -15.96
C LEU A 299 15.19 -1.66 -15.44
N ASN A 300 13.92 -1.26 -15.59
CA ASN A 300 12.75 -2.08 -15.22
C ASN A 300 12.94 -2.76 -13.84
N THR A 301 13.23 -1.93 -12.83
CA THR A 301 13.39 -2.25 -11.39
C THR A 301 14.59 -3.10 -10.94
N ASN A 302 15.14 -4.01 -11.75
CA ASN A 302 16.19 -4.94 -11.28
C ASN A 302 17.46 -4.98 -12.14
N ASP A 303 17.36 -4.66 -13.43
CA ASP A 303 18.51 -4.77 -14.34
C ASP A 303 19.39 -3.53 -14.17
N VAL A 304 20.70 -3.68 -13.97
CA VAL A 304 21.62 -2.54 -13.80
C VAL A 304 22.53 -2.43 -15.00
N ASP A 305 22.71 -1.21 -15.48
CA ASP A 305 23.62 -0.85 -16.55
C ASP A 305 24.41 0.41 -16.20
N ASN A 306 25.43 0.77 -16.97
CA ASN A 306 26.04 2.09 -16.92
C ASN A 306 25.50 2.97 -18.05
N PHE A 307 25.54 4.29 -17.85
CA PHE A 307 24.89 5.24 -18.77
C PHE A 307 25.42 5.17 -20.21
N THR A 308 26.73 5.08 -20.37
CA THR A 308 27.36 4.97 -21.69
C THR A 308 26.92 3.70 -22.43
N HIS A 309 26.96 2.55 -21.75
CA HIS A 309 26.58 1.26 -22.31
C HIS A 309 25.08 1.21 -22.61
N PHE A 310 24.24 1.77 -21.74
CA PHE A 310 22.82 1.91 -21.99
C PHE A 310 22.54 2.77 -23.25
N CYS A 311 23.18 3.94 -23.36
CA CYS A 311 23.03 4.82 -24.54
C CYS A 311 23.46 4.12 -25.83
N GLN A 312 24.54 3.35 -25.83
CA GLN A 312 24.99 2.56 -26.98
C GLN A 312 23.94 1.52 -27.40
N ARG A 313 23.33 0.81 -26.43
CA ARG A 313 22.30 -0.20 -26.71
C ARG A 313 21.05 0.37 -27.36
N ILE A 314 20.60 1.55 -26.91
CA ILE A 314 19.38 2.18 -27.42
C ILE A 314 19.63 3.03 -28.67
N TYR A 315 20.88 3.30 -29.03
CA TYR A 315 21.25 4.17 -30.13
C TYR A 315 20.65 3.69 -31.47
N GLY A 316 19.83 4.52 -32.10
CA GLY A 316 19.17 4.19 -33.37
C GLY A 316 18.05 3.14 -33.27
N LYS A 317 17.65 2.71 -32.07
CA LYS A 317 16.57 1.74 -31.87
C LYS A 317 15.21 2.43 -31.82
N LYS A 318 14.67 2.83 -32.98
CA LYS A 318 13.36 3.54 -33.09
C LYS A 318 12.15 2.82 -32.47
N LYS A 319 12.23 1.49 -32.29
CA LYS A 319 11.17 0.68 -31.63
C LYS A 319 11.29 0.65 -30.11
N PHE A 320 12.41 1.13 -29.55
CA PHE A 320 12.65 1.18 -28.12
C PHE A 320 11.90 2.38 -27.52
N LYS A 321 10.83 2.09 -26.75
CA LYS A 321 9.97 3.11 -26.15
C LYS A 321 10.26 3.23 -24.65
N ILE A 322 10.76 4.39 -24.25
CA ILE A 322 10.96 4.75 -22.84
C ILE A 322 9.63 5.26 -22.29
N GLU A 323 9.11 4.59 -21.26
CA GLU A 323 7.84 4.93 -20.62
C GLU A 323 8.04 5.93 -19.50
N ARG A 324 9.08 5.74 -18.69
CA ARG A 324 9.38 6.59 -17.54
C ARG A 324 10.90 6.73 -17.36
N VAL A 325 11.31 7.91 -16.91
CA VAL A 325 12.66 8.18 -16.41
C VAL A 325 12.50 8.86 -15.06
N ASN A 326 13.34 8.50 -14.10
CA ASN A 326 13.45 9.18 -12.81
C ASN A 326 14.93 9.40 -12.50
N LEU A 327 15.31 10.64 -12.18
CA LEU A 327 16.70 11.03 -11.95
C LEU A 327 16.96 11.22 -10.47
N ALA A 328 17.89 10.46 -9.90
CA ALA A 328 18.44 10.75 -8.59
C ALA A 328 19.59 11.74 -8.75
N LYS A 329 19.44 12.93 -8.17
CA LYS A 329 20.45 13.99 -8.19
C LYS A 329 21.14 14.12 -6.83
N ASP A 330 22.39 14.53 -6.84
CA ASP A 330 23.10 14.88 -5.60
C ASP A 330 22.81 16.32 -5.16
N GLU A 331 23.38 16.71 -4.01
CA GLU A 331 23.26 18.05 -3.42
C GLU A 331 23.78 19.18 -4.35
N LYS A 332 24.57 18.83 -5.38
CA LYS A 332 25.11 19.76 -6.38
C LYS A 332 24.28 19.78 -7.67
N GLY A 333 23.19 19.01 -7.74
CA GLY A 333 22.29 18.90 -8.88
C GLY A 333 22.77 17.91 -9.96
N CYS A 334 23.85 17.16 -9.72
CA CYS A 334 24.39 16.18 -10.64
C CYS A 334 23.58 14.89 -10.61
N VAL A 335 23.19 14.36 -11.76
CA VAL A 335 22.53 13.06 -11.88
C VAL A 335 23.52 11.95 -11.52
N LYS A 336 23.23 11.17 -10.48
CA LYS A 336 24.04 10.02 -10.05
C LYS A 336 23.45 8.67 -10.42
N GLU A 337 22.12 8.57 -10.41
CA GLU A 337 21.41 7.36 -10.77
C GLU A 337 20.19 7.69 -11.64
N ILE A 338 19.95 6.85 -12.64
CA ILE A 338 18.92 7.04 -13.65
C ILE A 338 18.06 5.79 -13.67
N LEU A 339 16.81 5.90 -13.23
CA LEU A 339 15.85 4.81 -13.29
C LEU A 339 15.05 4.93 -14.57
N ILE A 340 15.04 3.89 -15.39
CA ILE A 340 14.39 3.86 -16.70
C ILE A 340 13.41 2.69 -16.76
N MET A 341 12.15 3.00 -17.03
CA MET A 341 11.12 2.03 -17.34
C MET A 341 10.84 2.05 -18.84
N TYR A 342 10.83 0.87 -19.48
CA TYR A 342 10.60 0.73 -20.91
C TYR A 342 9.73 -0.50 -21.23
N ASP A 343 8.96 -0.40 -22.32
CA ASP A 343 8.02 -1.44 -22.75
C ASP A 343 8.75 -2.70 -23.24
N ARG A 344 8.74 -3.77 -22.44
CA ARG A 344 9.35 -5.07 -22.80
C ARG A 344 8.65 -5.76 -23.98
N LYS A 345 7.35 -5.50 -24.23
CA LYS A 345 6.58 -6.21 -25.28
C LYS A 345 7.04 -5.85 -26.69
N LYS A 346 7.62 -4.67 -26.88
CA LYS A 346 8.22 -4.23 -28.17
C LYS A 346 9.72 -4.52 -28.29
N VAL A 347 10.34 -5.07 -27.25
CA VAL A 347 11.77 -5.41 -27.18
C VAL A 347 12.04 -6.88 -27.52
N LEU A 348 11.00 -7.68 -27.80
CA LEU A 348 10.99 -9.13 -28.08
C LEU A 348 11.81 -9.63 -29.29
N GLY A 349 12.80 -8.88 -29.76
CA GLY A 349 13.76 -9.32 -30.78
C GLY A 349 15.21 -8.97 -30.48
N ILE A 350 15.58 -8.75 -29.21
CA ILE A 350 16.98 -8.48 -28.82
C ILE A 350 17.25 -9.08 -27.43
N PHE A 351 17.46 -10.38 -27.38
CA PHE A 351 18.32 -11.04 -26.38
C PHE A 351 19.24 -12.00 -27.13
#